data_AF-A0A015VBU3-F1
#
_entry.id   AF-A0A015VBU3-F1
#
_cell.length_a   1.000
_cell.length_b   1.000
_cell.length_c   1.000
_cell.angle_alpha   90.00
_cell.angle_beta   90.00
_cell.angle_gamma   90.00
#
_symmetry.space_group_name_H-M   'P 1'
#
loop_
_entity.id
_entity.type
_entity.pdbx_description
1 polymer ?
#
loop_
_entity_poly.entity_id
_entity_poly.type
_entity_poly.pdbx_seq_one_letter_code
_entity_poly.pdbx_strand_id
1 'polypeptide(L)'
;MKAIEIQKELETYIDPVKREYLPGFFKTGKGQYGEGDRFLGIVVPATRLVAKKYKNAPFEVMAELLQSEWHECRLCALLMMVERFKKSGGEEREAIYRFYLSQTERINNWDLVDLSAPYIVGEYLKDKSRDDLYRLAESTLLWDQRIAVVSTVTFIRNNDFIDILRLSELLLQHKHDLMRKAIGWMLREMGKRDKTLLLQFLDKYSKVMPRTMLRYSIEKLTDEERKLYMGR
;
A
#
# COMPACT_ATOMS: atom_id res chain seq x y z
N MET A 1 24.61 2.66 -15.34
CA MET A 1 23.91 1.62 -14.56
C MET A 1 22.65 1.26 -15.31
N LYS A 2 22.44 -0.03 -15.59
CA LYS A 2 21.29 -0.50 -16.38
C LYS A 2 20.35 -1.32 -15.49
N ALA A 3 19.04 -1.31 -15.75
CA ALA A 3 18.08 -2.10 -14.98
C ALA A 3 18.44 -3.60 -14.94
N ILE A 4 19.03 -4.11 -16.03
CA ILE A 4 19.53 -5.49 -16.13
C ILE A 4 20.57 -5.85 -15.06
N GLU A 5 21.41 -4.91 -14.62
CA GLU A 5 22.42 -5.17 -13.59
C GLU A 5 21.76 -5.39 -12.23
N ILE A 6 20.74 -4.59 -11.93
CA ILE A 6 19.96 -4.70 -10.69
C ILE A 6 19.13 -5.99 -10.69
N GLN A 7 18.51 -6.32 -11.83
CA GLN A 7 17.78 -7.58 -11.97
C GLN A 7 18.72 -8.78 -11.77
N LYS A 8 19.91 -8.80 -12.38
CA LYS A 8 20.88 -9.87 -12.18
C LYS A 8 21.29 -10.04 -10.73
N GLU A 9 21.43 -8.95 -9.98
CA GLU A 9 21.71 -9.03 -8.54
C GLU A 9 20.52 -9.58 -7.76
N LEU A 10 19.29 -9.16 -8.08
CA LEU A 10 18.08 -9.76 -7.50
C LEU A 10 18.04 -11.27 -7.75
N GLU A 11 18.37 -11.72 -8.96
CA GLU A 11 18.36 -13.13 -9.34
C GLU A 11 19.31 -14.00 -8.50
N THR A 12 20.35 -13.43 -7.89
CA THR A 12 21.23 -14.17 -6.95
C THR A 12 20.53 -14.58 -5.64
N TYR A 13 19.36 -14.02 -5.36
CA TYR A 13 18.55 -14.29 -4.16
C TYR A 13 17.30 -15.14 -4.46
N ILE A 14 17.20 -15.74 -5.65
CA ILE A 14 16.07 -16.60 -6.00
C ILE A 14 15.98 -17.79 -5.05
N ASP A 15 14.80 -17.97 -4.45
CA ASP A 15 14.42 -19.17 -3.74
C ASP A 15 13.40 -19.96 -4.58
N PRO A 16 13.76 -21.14 -5.12
CA PRO A 16 12.86 -21.96 -5.92
C PRO A 16 11.56 -22.33 -5.22
N VAL A 17 11.60 -22.56 -3.90
CA VAL A 17 10.41 -22.91 -3.11
C VAL A 17 9.47 -21.71 -3.05
N LYS A 18 10.01 -20.50 -2.87
CA LYS A 18 9.20 -19.28 -2.91
C LYS A 18 8.68 -19.00 -4.31
N ARG A 19 9.46 -19.28 -5.35
CA ARG A 19 9.04 -19.08 -6.75
C ARG A 19 7.77 -19.87 -7.08
N GLU A 20 7.64 -21.09 -6.55
CA GLU A 20 6.44 -21.91 -6.73
C GLU A 20 5.26 -21.44 -5.85
N TYR A 21 5.55 -20.99 -4.62
CA TYR A 21 4.52 -20.63 -3.64
C TYR A 21 3.88 -19.24 -3.86
N LEU A 22 4.71 -18.22 -4.16
CA LEU A 22 4.29 -16.82 -4.20
C LEU A 22 3.15 -16.53 -5.20
N PRO A 23 3.12 -17.12 -6.42
CA PRO A 23 2.01 -16.91 -7.35
C PRO A 23 0.63 -17.27 -6.77
N GLY A 24 0.54 -18.33 -5.96
CA GLY A 24 -0.71 -18.75 -5.32
C GLY A 24 -1.10 -17.88 -4.12
N PHE A 25 -0.11 -17.35 -3.40
CA PHE A 25 -0.29 -16.40 -2.30
C PHE A 25 -0.82 -15.05 -2.83
N PHE A 26 -0.19 -14.53 -3.89
CA PHE A 26 -0.54 -13.26 -4.54
C PHE A 26 -1.68 -13.35 -5.55
N LYS A 27 -2.33 -14.52 -5.65
CA LYS A 27 -3.54 -14.72 -6.46
C LYS A 27 -3.35 -14.28 -7.91
N THR A 28 -2.46 -14.99 -8.61
CA THR A 28 -2.07 -14.71 -10.01
C THR A 28 -2.86 -15.47 -11.07
N GLY A 29 -3.83 -16.28 -10.66
CA GLY A 29 -4.70 -17.02 -11.58
C GLY A 29 -5.70 -16.12 -12.31
N LYS A 30 -6.33 -16.67 -13.35
CA LYS A 30 -7.36 -15.96 -14.14
C LYS A 30 -8.51 -15.45 -13.26
N GLY A 31 -8.89 -14.19 -13.44
CA GLY A 31 -9.93 -13.49 -12.69
C GLY A 31 -9.53 -13.08 -11.27
N GLN A 32 -8.27 -13.27 -10.88
CA GLN A 32 -7.76 -12.86 -9.58
C GLN A 32 -7.06 -11.49 -9.65
N TYR A 33 -6.84 -10.85 -8.50
CA TYR A 33 -6.32 -9.48 -8.45
C TYR A 33 -4.86 -9.35 -8.96
N GLY A 34 -4.08 -10.43 -8.93
CA GLY A 34 -2.70 -10.46 -9.41
C GLY A 34 -2.56 -11.18 -10.76
N GLU A 35 -3.65 -11.34 -11.53
CA GLU A 35 -3.64 -12.07 -12.80
C GLU A 35 -2.48 -11.65 -13.70
N GLY A 36 -1.69 -12.63 -14.16
CA GLY A 36 -0.55 -12.40 -15.05
C GLY A 36 0.75 -11.95 -14.37
N ASP A 37 0.75 -11.69 -13.05
CA ASP A 37 1.96 -11.35 -12.31
C ASP A 37 2.92 -12.55 -12.21
N ARG A 38 4.23 -12.30 -12.34
CA ARG A 38 5.28 -13.33 -12.31
C ARG A 38 6.25 -13.07 -11.19
N PHE A 39 6.69 -14.14 -10.53
CA PHE A 39 7.58 -14.07 -9.38
C PHE A 39 8.92 -14.76 -9.66
N LEU A 40 10.00 -14.11 -9.24
CA LEU A 40 11.33 -14.71 -9.20
C LEU A 40 11.47 -15.63 -7.98
N GLY A 41 10.69 -15.41 -6.92
CA GLY A 41 10.80 -16.15 -5.67
C GLY A 41 11.72 -15.47 -4.66
N ILE A 42 11.82 -14.14 -4.67
CA ILE A 42 12.75 -13.40 -3.80
C ILE A 42 11.99 -12.83 -2.61
N VAL A 43 12.48 -13.08 -1.41
CA VAL A 43 11.85 -12.57 -0.19
C VAL A 43 12.15 -11.07 0.01
N VAL A 44 11.17 -10.35 0.57
CA VAL A 44 11.26 -8.88 0.79
C VAL A 44 12.55 -8.42 1.48
N PRO A 45 13.09 -9.10 2.52
CA PRO A 45 14.36 -8.70 3.12
C PRO A 45 15.53 -8.66 2.11
N ALA A 46 15.60 -9.62 1.18
CA ALA A 46 16.63 -9.65 0.15
C ALA A 46 16.43 -8.51 -0.87
N THR A 47 15.18 -8.29 -1.32
CA THR A 47 14.84 -7.16 -2.21
C THR A 47 15.25 -5.82 -1.60
N ARG A 48 15.09 -5.64 -0.28
CA ARG A 48 15.52 -4.42 0.44
C ARG A 48 17.04 -4.21 0.41
N LEU A 49 17.84 -5.28 0.44
CA LEU A 49 19.31 -5.17 0.36
C LEU A 49 19.72 -4.56 -0.98
N VAL A 50 19.19 -5.11 -2.07
CA VAL A 50 19.45 -4.63 -3.43
C VAL A 50 18.94 -3.20 -3.60
N ALA A 51 17.69 -2.93 -3.18
CA ALA A 51 17.11 -1.60 -3.28
C ALA A 51 17.93 -0.52 -2.55
N LYS A 52 18.44 -0.83 -1.35
CA LYS A 52 19.27 0.10 -0.57
C LYS A 52 20.60 0.42 -1.28
N LYS A 53 21.21 -0.58 -1.92
CA LYS A 53 22.46 -0.43 -2.69
C LYS A 53 22.27 0.46 -3.91
N TYR A 54 21.14 0.33 -4.60
CA TYR A 54 20.87 1.01 -5.87
C TYR A 54 19.94 2.22 -5.80
N LYS A 55 19.56 2.68 -4.60
CA LYS A 55 18.59 3.79 -4.39
C LYS A 55 18.90 5.09 -5.13
N ASN A 56 20.15 5.35 -5.50
CA ASN A 56 20.58 6.56 -6.23
C ASN A 56 20.56 6.39 -7.76
N ALA A 57 20.06 5.27 -8.28
CA ALA A 57 19.91 5.09 -9.72
C ALA A 57 18.99 6.18 -10.33
N PRO A 58 19.17 6.53 -11.61
CA PRO A 58 18.27 7.45 -12.31
C PRO A 58 16.83 6.93 -12.35
N PHE A 59 15.85 7.83 -12.51
CA PHE A 59 14.43 7.43 -12.57
C PHE A 59 14.13 6.56 -13.78
N GLU A 60 14.87 6.72 -14.87
CA GLU A 60 14.78 5.90 -16.09
C GLU A 60 15.04 4.43 -15.77
N VAL A 61 16.03 4.15 -14.90
CA VAL A 61 16.33 2.78 -14.45
C VAL A 61 15.20 2.23 -13.58
N MET A 62 14.63 3.06 -12.70
CA MET A 62 13.48 2.65 -11.88
C MET A 62 12.23 2.41 -12.74
N ALA A 63 12.02 3.22 -13.77
CA ALA A 63 10.94 3.05 -14.75
C ALA A 63 11.09 1.72 -15.49
N GLU A 64 12.28 1.40 -16.00
CA GLU A 64 12.56 0.11 -16.63
C GLU A 64 12.26 -1.07 -15.69
N LEU A 65 12.68 -1.00 -14.43
CA LEU A 65 12.37 -2.03 -13.43
C LEU A 65 10.87 -2.16 -13.15
N LEU A 66 10.12 -1.05 -13.13
CA LEU A 66 8.66 -1.04 -12.96
C LEU A 66 7.94 -1.67 -14.17
N GLN A 67 8.51 -1.58 -15.36
CA GLN A 67 7.97 -2.24 -16.56
C GLN A 67 8.27 -3.74 -16.62
N SER A 68 9.17 -4.25 -15.77
CA SER A 68 9.46 -5.68 -15.69
C SER A 68 8.19 -6.50 -15.41
N GLU A 69 8.12 -7.69 -16.00
CA GLU A 69 7.10 -8.68 -15.67
C GLU A 69 7.31 -9.30 -14.29
N TRP A 70 8.53 -9.22 -13.74
CA TRP A 70 8.88 -9.78 -12.45
C TRP A 70 8.45 -8.85 -11.32
N HIS A 71 7.58 -9.35 -10.46
CA HIS A 71 7.09 -8.66 -9.26
C HIS A 71 8.23 -8.06 -8.44
N GLU A 72 9.29 -8.82 -8.17
CA GLU A 72 10.38 -8.37 -7.28
C GLU A 72 11.26 -7.28 -7.90
N CYS A 73 11.31 -7.16 -9.24
CA CYS A 73 11.94 -6.02 -9.90
C CYS A 73 11.16 -4.73 -9.62
N ARG A 74 9.82 -4.80 -9.73
CA ARG A 74 8.92 -3.67 -9.48
C ARG A 74 8.94 -3.27 -8.01
N LEU A 75 8.92 -4.25 -7.10
CA LEU A 75 9.11 -4.02 -5.68
C LEU A 75 10.46 -3.37 -5.37
N CYS A 76 11.54 -3.82 -6.03
CA CYS A 76 12.87 -3.24 -5.85
C CYS A 76 12.88 -1.75 -6.23
N ALA A 77 12.32 -1.38 -7.38
CA ALA A 77 12.22 0.02 -7.80
C ALA A 77 11.45 0.89 -6.78
N LEU A 78 10.33 0.39 -6.26
CA LEU A 78 9.56 1.09 -5.23
C LEU A 78 10.35 1.25 -3.93
N LEU A 79 11.07 0.22 -3.50
CA LEU A 79 11.90 0.27 -2.31
C LEU A 79 13.13 1.17 -2.50
N MET A 80 13.68 1.26 -3.71
CA MET A 80 14.74 2.21 -4.06
C MET A 80 14.24 3.64 -3.88
N MET A 81 13.03 3.94 -4.40
CA MET A 81 12.39 5.25 -4.20
C MET A 81 12.14 5.54 -2.73
N VAL A 82 11.67 4.57 -1.93
CA VAL A 82 11.49 4.73 -0.48
C VAL A 82 12.81 5.07 0.22
N GLU A 83 13.90 4.35 -0.08
CA GLU A 83 15.20 4.59 0.54
C GLU A 83 15.82 5.92 0.12
N ARG A 84 15.58 6.34 -1.13
CA ARG A 84 15.98 7.66 -1.64
C ARG A 84 15.17 8.77 -0.98
N PHE A 85 13.85 8.63 -0.90
CA PHE A 85 12.92 9.60 -0.33
C PHE A 85 13.30 9.94 1.12
N LYS A 86 13.57 8.92 1.94
CA LYS A 86 14.01 9.08 3.35
C LYS A 86 15.26 9.93 3.53
N LYS A 87 16.15 9.97 2.52
CA LYS A 87 17.43 10.71 2.56
C LYS A 87 17.37 12.04 1.81
N SER A 88 16.27 12.30 1.12
CA SER A 88 16.02 13.51 0.35
C SER A 88 15.23 14.56 1.13
N GLY A 89 15.21 15.80 0.63
CA GLY A 89 14.37 16.90 1.08
C GLY A 89 13.96 17.78 -0.11
N GLY A 90 13.03 18.73 0.12
CA GLY A 90 12.65 19.74 -0.88
C GLY A 90 12.21 19.15 -2.22
N GLU A 91 12.80 19.68 -3.30
CA GLU A 91 12.49 19.33 -4.70
C GLU A 91 12.68 17.85 -5.03
N GLU A 92 13.66 17.18 -4.41
CA GLU A 92 13.90 15.75 -4.69
C GLU A 92 12.75 14.88 -4.17
N ARG A 93 12.17 15.20 -3.00
CA ARG A 93 10.98 14.49 -2.50
C ARG A 93 9.79 14.69 -3.43
N GLU A 94 9.62 15.90 -3.95
CA GLU A 94 8.58 16.20 -4.93
C GLU A 94 8.79 15.43 -6.23
N ALA A 95 10.01 15.38 -6.75
CA ALA A 95 10.33 14.62 -7.95
C ALA A 95 10.03 13.12 -7.77
N ILE A 96 10.43 12.52 -6.64
CA ILE A 96 10.12 11.12 -6.32
C ILE A 96 8.60 10.90 -6.19
N TYR A 97 7.90 11.81 -5.51
CA TYR A 97 6.46 11.74 -5.34
C TYR A 97 5.71 11.78 -6.68
N ARG A 98 6.04 12.76 -7.54
CA ARG A 98 5.44 12.91 -8.87
C ARG A 98 5.76 11.72 -9.75
N PHE A 99 7.00 11.23 -9.72
CA PHE A 99 7.40 10.04 -10.45
C PHE A 99 6.61 8.81 -9.96
N TYR A 100 6.49 8.58 -8.65
CA TYR A 100 5.68 7.51 -8.08
C TYR A 100 4.24 7.52 -8.60
N LEU A 101 3.57 8.68 -8.56
CA LEU A 101 2.19 8.82 -9.04
C LEU A 101 2.05 8.64 -10.56
N SER A 102 3.11 8.87 -11.34
CA SER A 102 3.10 8.60 -12.78
C SER A 102 3.17 7.11 -13.13
N GLN A 103 3.46 6.24 -12.17
CA GLN A 103 3.73 4.82 -12.39
C GLN A 103 2.69 3.87 -11.76
N THR A 104 1.57 4.39 -11.25
CA THR A 104 0.64 3.60 -10.41
C THR A 104 0.05 2.37 -11.11
N GLU A 105 -0.10 2.40 -12.44
CA GLU A 105 -0.53 1.23 -13.23
C GLU A 105 0.40 0.01 -13.07
N ARG A 106 1.69 0.23 -12.75
CA ARG A 106 2.68 -0.83 -12.51
C ARG A 106 2.78 -1.24 -11.05
N ILE A 107 2.16 -0.49 -10.13
CA ILE A 107 2.08 -0.77 -8.69
C ILE A 107 0.84 -1.64 -8.44
N ASN A 108 0.78 -2.79 -9.11
CA ASN A 108 -0.45 -3.56 -9.28
C ASN A 108 -0.63 -4.72 -8.29
N ASN A 109 -0.13 -4.56 -7.06
CA ASN A 109 -0.30 -5.54 -6.01
C ASN A 109 -0.35 -4.83 -4.64
N TRP A 110 -0.99 -5.47 -3.66
CA TRP A 110 -1.22 -4.84 -2.36
C TRP A 110 0.08 -4.59 -1.61
N ASP A 111 1.08 -5.46 -1.74
CA ASP A 111 2.36 -5.31 -1.05
C ASP A 111 3.23 -4.22 -1.69
N LEU A 112 3.19 -4.10 -3.02
CA LEU A 112 3.81 -2.98 -3.74
C LEU A 112 3.29 -1.64 -3.20
N VAL A 113 1.97 -1.50 -3.04
CA VAL A 113 1.34 -0.31 -2.43
C VAL A 113 1.75 -0.17 -0.96
N ASP A 114 1.52 -1.20 -0.14
CA ASP A 114 1.65 -1.13 1.32
C ASP A 114 3.09 -0.86 1.77
N LEU A 115 4.09 -1.32 1.01
CA LEU A 115 5.50 -1.13 1.30
C LEU A 115 6.07 0.19 0.79
N SER A 116 5.30 0.96 0.01
CA SER A 116 5.79 2.18 -0.66
C SER A 116 4.94 3.43 -0.37
N ALA A 117 3.62 3.35 -0.52
CA ALA A 117 2.72 4.50 -0.43
C ALA A 117 2.80 5.26 0.91
N PRO A 118 2.84 4.61 2.10
CA PRO A 118 3.01 5.32 3.36
C PRO A 118 4.26 6.20 3.41
N TYR A 119 5.35 5.71 2.85
CA TYR A 119 6.69 6.31 2.97
C TYR A 119 6.99 7.35 1.90
N ILE A 120 6.22 7.37 0.80
CA ILE A 120 6.36 8.32 -0.29
C ILE A 120 5.16 9.27 -0.28
N VAL A 121 3.97 8.77 -0.62
CA VAL A 121 2.74 9.57 -0.72
C VAL A 121 2.34 10.10 0.66
N GLY A 122 2.26 9.23 1.67
CA GLY A 122 1.88 9.65 3.03
C GLY A 122 2.86 10.65 3.64
N GLU A 123 4.17 10.41 3.51
CA GLU A 123 5.20 11.33 4.03
C GLU A 123 5.30 12.65 3.26
N TYR A 124 5.04 12.65 1.95
CA TYR A 124 5.05 13.88 1.14
C TYR A 124 3.84 14.77 1.41
N LEU A 125 2.66 14.18 1.64
CA LEU A 125 1.40 14.91 1.78
C LEU A 125 1.08 15.37 3.21
N LYS A 126 1.94 15.07 4.19
CA LYS A 126 1.66 15.38 5.60
C LYS A 126 1.47 16.88 5.87
N ASP A 127 2.19 17.72 5.14
CA ASP A 127 2.24 19.18 5.25
C ASP A 127 1.83 19.87 3.93
N LYS A 128 1.03 19.19 3.09
CA LYS A 128 0.57 19.67 1.78
C LYS A 128 -0.93 19.44 1.58
N SER A 129 -1.48 19.93 0.47
CA SER A 129 -2.85 19.58 0.05
C SER A 129 -2.96 18.07 -0.13
N ARG A 130 -4.08 17.50 0.30
CA ARG A 130 -4.36 16.05 0.25
C ARG A 130 -5.31 15.68 -0.89
N ASP A 131 -5.58 16.61 -1.81
CA ASP A 131 -6.49 16.42 -2.95
C ASP A 131 -6.14 15.19 -3.79
N ASP A 132 -4.85 14.90 -3.95
CA ASP A 132 -4.39 13.71 -4.67
C ASP A 132 -4.89 12.40 -4.05
N LEU A 133 -5.11 12.32 -2.73
CA LEU A 133 -5.71 11.13 -2.11
C LEU A 133 -7.15 10.93 -2.57
N TYR A 134 -7.92 12.01 -2.70
CA TYR A 134 -9.31 11.95 -3.13
C TYR A 134 -9.41 11.65 -4.63
N ARG A 135 -8.55 12.27 -5.45
CA ARG A 135 -8.41 11.94 -6.88
C ARG A 135 -8.09 10.45 -7.08
N LEU A 136 -7.18 9.90 -6.28
CA LEU A 136 -6.83 8.47 -6.33
C LEU A 136 -7.97 7.57 -5.83
N ALA A 137 -8.72 8.00 -4.82
CA ALA A 137 -9.88 7.27 -4.31
C ALA A 137 -11.05 7.19 -5.32
N GLU A 138 -11.16 8.17 -6.21
CA GLU A 138 -12.15 8.21 -7.29
C GLU A 138 -11.73 7.43 -8.55
N SER A 139 -10.45 7.06 -8.66
CA SER A 139 -9.93 6.26 -9.77
C SER A 139 -10.64 4.92 -9.88
N THR A 140 -10.75 4.37 -11.09
CA THR A 140 -11.24 3.01 -11.32
C THR A 140 -10.18 1.96 -10.99
N LEU A 141 -8.92 2.35 -10.85
CA LEU A 141 -7.83 1.44 -10.53
C LEU A 141 -7.85 1.10 -9.04
N LEU A 142 -8.02 -0.19 -8.72
CA LEU A 142 -8.01 -0.71 -7.34
C LEU A 142 -6.80 -0.23 -6.53
N TRP A 143 -5.64 -0.15 -7.18
CA TRP A 143 -4.38 0.18 -6.55
C TRP A 143 -4.22 1.66 -6.24
N ASP A 144 -4.76 2.55 -7.07
CA ASP A 144 -4.85 3.99 -6.76
C ASP A 144 -5.69 4.21 -5.50
N GLN A 145 -6.87 3.59 -5.44
CA GLN A 145 -7.74 3.68 -4.27
C GLN A 145 -7.06 3.14 -3.02
N ARG A 146 -6.28 2.06 -3.16
CA ARG A 146 -5.48 1.51 -2.06
C ARG A 146 -4.37 2.47 -1.63
N ILE A 147 -3.67 3.10 -2.57
CA ILE A 147 -2.66 4.13 -2.29
C ILE A 147 -3.30 5.26 -1.47
N ALA A 148 -4.48 5.74 -1.86
CA ALA A 148 -5.19 6.79 -1.14
C ALA A 148 -5.42 6.43 0.33
N VAL A 149 -5.99 5.24 0.58
CA VAL A 149 -6.32 4.78 1.94
C VAL A 149 -5.06 4.48 2.75
N VAL A 150 -4.11 3.71 2.21
CA VAL A 150 -2.95 3.22 2.97
C VAL A 150 -1.96 4.34 3.26
N SER A 151 -1.90 5.39 2.44
CA SER A 151 -1.07 6.57 2.72
C SER A 151 -1.48 7.29 4.01
N THR A 152 -2.76 7.19 4.41
CA THR A 152 -3.24 7.84 5.65
C THR A 152 -2.63 7.28 6.92
N VAL A 153 -1.99 6.09 6.89
CA VAL A 153 -1.29 5.54 8.06
C VAL A 153 -0.24 6.52 8.59
N THR A 154 0.38 7.31 7.71
CA THR A 154 1.36 8.33 8.09
C THR A 154 0.68 9.47 8.88
N PHE A 155 -0.51 9.90 8.48
CA PHE A 155 -1.28 10.92 9.20
C PHE A 155 -1.80 10.38 10.54
N ILE A 156 -2.34 9.15 10.52
CA ILE A 156 -2.79 8.45 11.73
C ILE A 156 -1.65 8.38 12.76
N ARG A 157 -0.42 8.08 12.31
CA ARG A 157 0.76 8.04 13.18
C ARG A 157 1.11 9.39 13.80
N ASN A 158 0.68 10.49 13.19
CA ASN A 158 0.82 11.86 13.66
C ASN A 158 -0.46 12.41 14.34
N ASN A 159 -1.38 11.52 14.72
CA ASN A 159 -2.67 11.87 15.35
C ASN A 159 -3.59 12.75 14.48
N ASP A 160 -3.43 12.66 13.16
CA ASP A 160 -4.34 13.28 12.20
C ASP A 160 -5.20 12.20 11.55
N PHE A 161 -6.50 12.27 11.82
CA PHE A 161 -7.47 11.22 11.49
C PHE A 161 -8.49 11.65 10.43
N ILE A 162 -8.41 12.89 9.95
CA ILE A 162 -9.45 13.50 9.12
C ILE A 162 -9.65 12.70 7.82
N ASP A 163 -8.56 12.42 7.10
CA ASP A 163 -8.66 11.77 5.79
C ASP A 163 -9.04 10.30 5.88
N ILE A 164 -8.60 9.58 6.92
CA ILE A 164 -9.03 8.18 7.04
C ILE A 164 -10.53 8.10 7.30
N LEU A 165 -11.10 8.97 8.12
CA LEU A 165 -12.55 9.01 8.32
C LEU A 165 -13.27 9.32 7.01
N ARG A 166 -12.88 10.40 6.32
CA ARG A 166 -13.51 10.81 5.05
C ARG A 166 -13.40 9.74 3.95
N LEU A 167 -12.21 9.16 3.76
CA LEU A 167 -12.00 8.08 2.78
C LEU A 167 -12.75 6.81 3.15
N SER A 168 -12.88 6.49 4.44
CA SER A 168 -13.67 5.35 4.90
C SER A 168 -15.16 5.54 4.64
N GLU A 169 -15.69 6.77 4.75
CA GLU A 169 -17.07 7.09 4.36
C GLU A 169 -17.25 7.01 2.85
N LEU A 170 -16.34 7.64 2.08
CA LEU A 170 -16.39 7.67 0.61
C LEU A 170 -16.35 6.25 0.01
N LEU A 171 -15.50 5.39 0.56
CA LEU A 171 -15.28 4.02 0.06
C LEU A 171 -16.01 2.96 0.90
N LEU A 172 -16.99 3.35 1.72
CA LEU A 172 -17.66 2.47 2.67
C LEU A 172 -18.22 1.20 2.03
N GLN A 173 -18.82 1.34 0.84
CA GLN A 173 -19.46 0.25 0.10
C GLN A 173 -18.55 -0.38 -0.96
N HIS A 174 -17.23 -0.16 -0.88
CA HIS A 174 -16.31 -0.70 -1.86
C HIS A 174 -16.47 -2.23 -2.01
N LYS A 175 -16.57 -2.70 -3.26
CA LYS A 175 -16.91 -4.10 -3.56
C LYS A 175 -15.73 -5.05 -3.34
N HIS A 176 -14.52 -4.57 -3.59
CA HIS A 176 -13.32 -5.40 -3.55
C HIS A 176 -12.84 -5.67 -2.10
N ASP A 177 -12.56 -6.95 -1.81
CA ASP A 177 -12.16 -7.40 -0.46
C ASP A 177 -10.85 -6.77 0.02
N LEU A 178 -9.85 -6.60 -0.86
CA LEU A 178 -8.59 -5.93 -0.50
C LEU A 178 -8.79 -4.50 0.00
N MET A 179 -9.74 -3.75 -0.55
CA MET A 179 -10.05 -2.39 -0.08
C MET A 179 -10.78 -2.41 1.25
N ARG A 180 -11.74 -3.33 1.44
CA ARG A 180 -12.41 -3.52 2.74
C ARG A 180 -11.39 -3.81 3.85
N LYS A 181 -10.38 -4.64 3.56
CA LYS A 181 -9.26 -4.93 4.46
C LYS A 181 -8.39 -3.70 4.72
N ALA A 182 -8.05 -2.92 3.69
CA ALA A 182 -7.25 -1.69 3.86
C ALA A 182 -7.97 -0.65 4.72
N ILE A 183 -9.24 -0.37 4.42
CA ILE A 183 -10.05 0.60 5.17
C ILE A 183 -10.22 0.12 6.61
N GLY A 184 -10.62 -1.13 6.82
CA GLY A 184 -10.75 -1.70 8.16
C GLY A 184 -9.42 -1.69 8.94
N TRP A 185 -8.30 -1.97 8.26
CA TRP A 185 -6.97 -1.86 8.83
C TRP A 185 -6.67 -0.42 9.27
N MET A 186 -6.86 0.58 8.42
CA MET A 186 -6.56 1.97 8.77
C MET A 186 -7.47 2.49 9.90
N LEU A 187 -8.76 2.13 9.90
CA LEU A 187 -9.67 2.41 11.03
C LEU A 187 -9.18 1.75 12.34
N ARG A 188 -8.66 0.52 12.27
CA ARG A 188 -8.04 -0.15 13.42
C ARG A 188 -6.78 0.59 13.90
N GLU A 189 -5.93 1.06 12.98
CA GLU A 189 -4.73 1.83 13.36
C GLU A 189 -5.09 3.17 14.01
N MET A 190 -6.14 3.84 13.53
CA MET A 190 -6.71 5.02 14.19
C MET A 190 -7.25 4.66 15.58
N GLY A 191 -8.04 3.59 15.70
CA GLY A 191 -8.63 3.15 16.97
C GLY A 191 -7.63 2.74 18.05
N LYS A 192 -6.41 2.33 17.68
CA LYS A 192 -5.31 2.11 18.63
C LYS A 192 -4.85 3.42 19.30
N ARG A 193 -5.09 4.56 18.67
CA ARG A 193 -4.70 5.90 19.14
C ARG A 193 -5.88 6.64 19.75
N ASP A 194 -7.04 6.55 19.11
CA ASP A 194 -8.29 7.14 19.57
C ASP A 194 -9.43 6.13 19.45
N LYS A 195 -9.64 5.38 20.53
CA LYS A 195 -10.72 4.39 20.62
C LYS A 195 -12.10 5.05 20.51
N THR A 196 -12.28 6.21 21.12
CA THR A 196 -13.56 6.93 21.15
C THR A 196 -13.99 7.28 19.73
N LEU A 197 -13.08 7.81 18.92
CA LEU A 197 -13.36 8.17 17.53
C LEU A 197 -13.68 6.95 16.67
N LEU A 198 -13.01 5.82 16.90
CA LEU A 198 -13.37 4.55 16.26
C LEU A 198 -14.80 4.12 16.62
N LEU A 199 -15.16 4.14 17.91
CA LEU A 199 -16.50 3.75 18.35
C LEU A 199 -17.57 4.66 17.76
N GLN A 200 -17.34 5.97 17.70
CA GLN A 200 -18.26 6.93 17.04
C GLN A 200 -18.47 6.60 15.56
N PHE A 201 -17.40 6.30 14.82
CA PHE A 201 -17.51 5.87 13.43
C PHE A 201 -18.28 4.56 13.28
N LEU A 202 -18.00 3.57 14.14
CA LEU A 202 -18.68 2.29 14.12
C LEU A 202 -20.16 2.41 14.51
N ASP A 203 -20.51 3.25 15.47
CA ASP A 203 -21.90 3.48 15.85
C ASP A 203 -22.73 4.05 14.70
N LYS A 204 -22.12 4.89 13.86
CA LYS A 204 -22.75 5.43 12.67
C LYS A 204 -22.89 4.41 11.54
N TYR A 205 -21.87 3.56 11.32
CA TYR A 205 -21.77 2.78 10.08
C TYR A 205 -21.80 1.25 10.22
N SER A 206 -21.69 0.67 11.42
CA SER A 206 -21.50 -0.78 11.58
C SER A 206 -22.59 -1.62 10.91
N LYS A 207 -23.83 -1.12 10.87
CA LYS A 207 -25.00 -1.80 10.27
C LYS A 207 -24.93 -1.92 8.75
N VAL A 208 -24.22 -1.02 8.08
CA VAL A 208 -24.11 -0.96 6.61
C VAL A 208 -22.71 -1.31 6.11
N MET A 209 -21.72 -1.35 7.01
CA MET A 209 -20.35 -1.64 6.68
C MET A 209 -20.18 -3.10 6.22
N PRO A 210 -19.37 -3.38 5.18
CA PRO A 210 -19.06 -4.75 4.80
C PRO A 210 -18.41 -5.53 5.97
N ARG A 211 -18.84 -6.78 6.19
CA ARG A 211 -18.37 -7.59 7.33
C ARG A 211 -16.85 -7.72 7.42
N THR A 212 -16.13 -7.81 6.29
CA THR A 212 -14.65 -7.85 6.30
C THR A 212 -14.09 -6.56 6.90
N MET A 213 -14.59 -5.40 6.48
CA MET A 213 -14.12 -4.11 6.96
C MET A 213 -14.36 -3.98 8.46
N LEU A 214 -15.58 -4.29 8.92
CA LEU A 214 -15.95 -4.25 10.33
C LEU A 214 -15.04 -5.14 11.20
N ARG A 215 -14.82 -6.39 10.79
CA ARG A 215 -13.96 -7.34 11.52
C ARG A 215 -12.52 -6.83 11.68
N TYR A 216 -11.98 -6.21 10.63
CA TYR A 216 -10.65 -5.61 10.69
C TYR A 216 -10.64 -4.40 11.63
N SER A 217 -11.63 -3.52 11.56
CA SER A 217 -11.74 -2.32 12.40
C SER A 217 -11.79 -2.65 13.90
N ILE A 218 -12.50 -3.72 14.28
CA ILE A 218 -12.74 -4.08 15.69
C ILE A 218 -11.72 -5.06 16.29
N GLU A 219 -10.67 -5.45 15.57
CA GLU A 219 -9.75 -6.50 15.99
C GLU A 219 -9.11 -6.24 17.38
N LYS A 220 -8.91 -4.97 17.73
CA LYS A 220 -8.28 -4.54 19.00
C LYS A 220 -9.28 -4.11 20.09
N LEU A 221 -10.58 -4.21 19.83
CA LEU A 221 -11.62 -3.99 20.84
C LEU A 221 -11.76 -5.21 21.76
N THR A 222 -12.41 -5.05 22.91
CA THR A 222 -12.68 -6.19 23.82
C THR A 222 -13.63 -7.19 23.19
N ASP A 223 -13.69 -8.41 23.70
CA ASP A 223 -14.58 -9.44 23.17
C ASP A 223 -16.07 -9.03 23.29
N GLU A 224 -16.45 -8.30 24.34
CA GLU A 224 -17.79 -7.76 24.53
C GLU A 224 -18.13 -6.73 23.44
N GLU A 225 -17.25 -5.76 23.21
CA GLU A 225 -17.41 -4.74 22.16
C GLU A 225 -17.47 -5.36 20.77
N ARG A 226 -16.62 -6.36 20.51
CA ARG A 226 -16.62 -7.08 19.24
C ARG A 226 -17.93 -7.82 19.02
N LYS A 227 -18.44 -8.54 20.03
CA LYS A 227 -19.75 -9.22 19.95
C LYS A 227 -20.88 -8.22 19.73
N LEU A 228 -20.85 -7.07 20.41
CA LEU A 228 -21.84 -6.01 20.24
C LEU A 228 -21.91 -5.53 18.79
N TYR A 229 -20.78 -5.14 18.19
CA TYR A 229 -20.78 -4.64 16.81
C TYR A 229 -21.04 -5.73 15.78
N MET A 230 -20.60 -6.97 16.03
CA MET A 230 -20.86 -8.10 15.13
C MET A 230 -22.31 -8.59 15.15
N GLY A 231 -23.06 -8.28 16.21
CA GLY A 231 -24.47 -8.63 16.36
C GLY A 231 -25.46 -7.57 15.84
N ARG A 232 -24.97 -6.39 15.45
CA ARG A 232 -25.77 -5.33 14.80
C ARG A 232 -25.96 -5.61 13.32
#